data_AF-A0A1T5M1F3-F1
#
_entry.id   AF-A0A1T5M1F3-F1
#
_cell.length_a   1.000
_cell.length_b   1.000
_cell.length_c   1.000
_cell.angle_alpha   90.00
_cell.angle_beta   90.00
_cell.angle_gamma   90.00
#
_symmetry.space_group_name_H-M   'P 1'
#
loop_
_entity.id
_entity.type
_entity.pdbx_description
1 polymer ?
#
loop_
_entity_poly.entity_id
_entity_poly.type
_entity_poly.pdbx_seq_one_letter_code
_entity_poly.pdbx_strand_id
1 'polypeptide(L)' 'MLEYCKLILTKFSFSRNLFLKEYKKSIKVLSKNDTNELRHWARSTFGVDAAKSVKV' A
#
# COMPACT_ATOMS: atom_id res chain seq x y z
N MET A 1 0.37 6.20 -12.63
CA MET A 1 0.60 4.81 -12.15
C MET A 1 0.03 4.56 -10.75
N LEU A 2 0.05 5.58 -9.88
CA LEU A 2 -0.44 5.49 -8.51
C LEU A 2 -1.92 5.08 -8.38
N GLU A 3 -2.82 5.76 -9.10
CA GLU A 3 -4.27 5.47 -9.13
C GLU A 3 -4.57 4.01 -9.52
N TYR A 4 -3.85 3.48 -10.51
CA TYR A 4 -3.96 2.09 -10.93
C TYR A 4 -3.55 1.11 -9.81
N CYS A 5 -2.47 1.43 -9.09
CA CYS A 5 -2.03 0.64 -7.93
C CYS A 5 -3.08 0.67 -6.81
N LYS A 6 -3.68 1.85 -6.52
CA LYS A 6 -4.77 1.97 -5.53
C LYS A 6 -5.95 1.07 -5.90
N LEU A 7 -6.39 1.11 -7.16
CA LEU A 7 -7.51 0.30 -7.65
C LEU A 7 -7.23 -1.20 -7.54
N ILE A 8 -6.03 -1.64 -7.95
CA ILE A 8 -5.60 -3.03 -7.82
C ILE A 8 -5.55 -3.46 -6.36
N LEU A 9 -4.97 -2.63 -5.48
CA LEU A 9 -4.87 -2.93 -4.05
C LEU A 9 -6.24 -3.06 -3.39
N THR A 10 -7.20 -2.21 -3.75
CA THR A 10 -8.60 -2.34 -3.30
C THR A 10 -9.20 -3.67 -3.75
N LYS A 11 -9.01 -4.05 -5.02
CA LYS A 11 -9.52 -5.33 -5.53
C LYS A 11 -8.87 -6.54 -4.87
N PHE A 12 -7.62 -6.43 -4.41
CA PHE A 12 -6.92 -7.52 -3.71
C PHE A 12 -6.98 -7.44 -2.19
N SER A 13 -7.64 -6.42 -1.63
CA SER A 13 -7.75 -6.21 -0.19
C SER A 13 -8.48 -7.34 0.56
N PHE A 14 -9.24 -8.19 -0.13
CA PHE A 14 -9.89 -9.36 0.48
C PHE A 14 -8.89 -10.44 0.91
N SER A 15 -7.70 -10.49 0.30
CA SER A 15 -6.68 -11.50 0.59
C SER A 15 -5.37 -10.84 1.00
N ARG A 16 -5.00 -10.99 2.27
CA ARG A 16 -3.79 -10.41 2.85
C ARG A 16 -2.52 -10.77 2.07
N ASN A 17 -2.40 -12.03 1.63
CA ASN A 17 -1.20 -12.49 0.93
C ASN A 17 -1.06 -11.86 -0.46
N LEU A 18 -2.19 -11.68 -1.15
CA LEU A 18 -2.23 -11.11 -2.49
C LEU A 18 -2.08 -9.59 -2.45
N PHE A 19 -2.73 -8.93 -1.48
CA PHE A 19 -2.53 -7.53 -1.16
C PHE A 19 -1.05 -7.20 -0.90
N LEU A 20 -0.36 -7.98 -0.06
CA LEU A 20 1.05 -7.74 0.24
C LEU A 20 1.97 -7.91 -0.97
N LYS A 21 1.68 -8.90 -1.84
CA LYS A 21 2.44 -9.12 -3.08
C LYS A 21 2.30 -7.93 -4.03
N GLU A 22 1.07 -7.50 -4.28
CA GLU A 22 0.80 -6.37 -5.18
C GLU A 22 1.27 -5.05 -4.57
N TYR A 23 1.13 -4.86 -3.25
CA TYR A 23 1.65 -3.69 -2.56
C TYR A 23 3.17 -3.56 -2.73
N LYS A 24 3.92 -4.64 -2.47
CA LYS A 24 5.38 -4.66 -2.72
C LYS A 24 5.72 -4.38 -4.17
N LYS A 25 4.91 -4.87 -5.12
CA LYS A 25 5.09 -4.60 -6.54
C LYS A 25 4.90 -3.12 -6.82
N SER A 26 3.79 -2.53 -6.39
CA SER A 26 3.47 -1.11 -6.55
C SER A 26 4.59 -0.21 -6.03
N ILE A 27 5.11 -0.48 -4.82
CA ILE A 27 6.21 0.31 -4.24
C ILE A 27 7.49 0.24 -5.09
N LYS A 28 7.76 -0.85 -5.81
CA LYS A 28 8.91 -0.97 -6.72
C LYS A 28 8.73 -0.22 -8.03
N VAL A 29 7.50 -0.09 -8.53
CA VAL A 29 7.22 0.57 -9.83
C VAL A 29 6.95 2.07 -9.67
N LEU A 30 6.55 2.51 -8.48
CA LEU A 30 6.21 3.90 -8.20
C LEU A 30 7.44 4.73 -7.83
N SER A 31 7.43 6.01 -8.23
CA SER A 31 8.43 6.96 -7.76
C SER A 31 8.34 7.19 -6.24
N LYS A 32 9.39 7.74 -5.64
CA LYS A 32 9.42 8.02 -4.18
C LYS A 32 8.22 8.84 -3.70
N ASN A 33 7.79 9.84 -4.49
CA ASN A 33 6.65 10.69 -4.14
C ASN A 33 5.34 9.89 -4.12
N ASP A 34 5.06 9.18 -5.20
CA ASP A 34 3.88 8.31 -5.33
C ASP A 34 3.85 7.19 -4.30
N THR A 35 5.01 6.59 -4.01
CA THR A 35 5.17 5.57 -2.97
C THR A 35 4.76 6.09 -1.59
N ASN A 36 5.11 7.33 -1.28
CA ASN A 36 4.76 7.94 -0.01
C ASN A 36 3.25 8.20 0.09
N GLU A 37 2.63 8.63 -1.00
CA GLU A 37 1.18 8.80 -1.10
C GLU A 37 0.45 7.45 -1.03
N LEU A 38 0.91 6.41 -1.75
CA LEU A 38 0.32 5.06 -1.71
C LEU A 38 0.30 4.52 -0.28
N ARG A 39 1.38 4.75 0.47
CA ARG A 39 1.54 4.29 1.85
C ARG A 39 0.61 5.04 2.81
N HIS A 40 0.44 6.36 2.64
CA HIS A 40 -0.54 7.13 3.40
C HIS A 40 -1.97 6.67 3.10
N TRP A 41 -2.29 6.49 1.81
CA TRP A 41 -3.58 6.01 1.37
C TRP A 41 -3.88 4.60 1.92
N ALA A 42 -2.96 3.65 1.79
CA ALA A 42 -3.16 2.29 2.29
C ALA A 42 -3.36 2.25 3.82
N ARG A 43 -2.67 3.11 4.57
CA ARG A 43 -2.83 3.25 6.02
C ARG A 43 -4.21 3.84 6.38
N SER A 44 -4.66 4.85 5.64
CA SER A 44 -5.98 5.47 5.84
C SER A 44 -7.14 4.54 5.44
N THR A 45 -7.01 3.83 4.31
CA THR A 45 -8.08 3.01 3.74
C THR A 45 -8.20 1.63 4.39
N PHE A 46 -7.09 0.99 4.74
CA PHE A 46 -7.09 -0.40 5.25
C PHE A 46 -6.56 -0.53 6.68
N GLY A 47 -6.18 0.57 7.34
CA GLY A 47 -5.60 0.53 8.69
C GLY A 47 -4.27 -0.21 8.77
N VAL A 48 -3.55 -0.39 7.65
CA VAL A 48 -2.28 -1.12 7.63
C VAL A 48 -1.18 -0.23 8.19
N ASP A 49 -1.00 -0.30 9.51
CA ASP A 49 0.16 0.26 10.19
C ASP A 49 1.41 -0.59 9.90
N ALA A 50 2.00 -0.46 8.71
CA ALA A 50 3.34 -1.02 8.45
C ALA A 50 4.44 -0.36 9.31
N ALA A 51 4.10 0.68 10.08
CA ALA A 51 4.99 1.49 10.90
C ALA A 51 4.68 1.44 12.42
N LYS A 52 3.91 0.46 12.92
CA LYS A 52 3.88 0.19 14.38
C LYS A 52 5.05 -0.71 14.78
N SER A 53 6.21 -0.08 14.84
CA SER A 53 7.30 -0.37 15.78
C SER A 53 8.04 0.95 16.03
N VAL A 54 7.33 1.94 16.58
CA VAL A 54 7.97 2.95 17.40
C VAL A 54 7.27 2.89 18.75
N LYS A 55 8.03 2.43 19.74
CA LYS A 55 7.68 2.42 21.16
C LYS A 55 7.24 3.82 21.58
N VAL A 56 6.11 3.89 22.27
CA VAL A 56 5.99 4.75 23.45
C VAL A 56 5.87 3.82 24.65
#